data_AF-A0A7R9XPB0-F1
#
_entry.id   AF-A0A7R9XPB0-F1
#
_cell.length_a   1.000
_cell.length_b   1.000
_cell.length_c   1.000
_cell.angle_alpha   90.00
_cell.angle_beta   90.00
_cell.angle_gamma   90.00
#
_symmetry.space_group_name_H-M   'P 1'
#
loop_
_entity.id
_entity.type
_entity.pdbx_description
1 polymer ?
#
loop_
_entity_poly.entity_id
_entity_poly.type
_entity_poly.pdbx_seq_one_letter_code
_entity_poly.pdbx_strand_id
1 'polypeptide(L)'
;SAGAGGSTAEMADTIELQNGCACCTASDELLDSIDRLLSLSARRGERYDRIIMETSGVAEPQAIRDKFNDAIAYHDPIMDLVTLDTLVTVVDTSAFLQEYESRDA
;
A
#
# COMPACT_ATOMS: atom_id res chain seq x y z
N SER A 1 9.44 -26.09 32.15
CA SER A 1 9.64 -26.66 30.80
C SER A 1 8.31 -26.55 30.07
N ALA A 2 8.14 -25.52 29.23
CA ALA A 2 8.37 -25.57 27.78
C ALA A 2 7.35 -26.50 27.09
N GLY A 3 6.52 -26.08 26.14
CA GLY A 3 6.34 -24.78 25.48
C GLY A 3 5.10 -24.89 24.57
N ALA A 4 4.34 -23.80 24.46
CA ALA A 4 3.17 -23.70 23.60
C ALA A 4 3.61 -23.47 22.15
N GLY A 5 3.11 -24.29 21.23
CA GLY A 5 3.32 -24.14 19.79
C GLY A 5 2.52 -22.96 19.25
N GLY A 6 3.23 -21.88 18.90
CA GLY A 6 2.69 -20.77 18.12
C GLY A 6 2.64 -21.14 16.64
N SER A 7 1.47 -20.94 16.03
CA SER A 7 1.16 -21.20 14.63
C SER A 7 1.98 -20.32 13.68
N THR A 8 2.60 -20.94 12.69
CA THR A 8 3.44 -20.34 11.64
C THR A 8 2.64 -19.69 10.50
N ALA A 9 1.53 -19.00 10.78
CA ALA A 9 0.60 -18.52 9.75
C ALA A 9 0.66 -17.00 9.43
N GLU A 10 1.37 -16.16 10.19
CA GLU A 10 1.22 -14.69 10.10
C GLU A 10 2.33 -13.93 9.34
N MET A 11 3.12 -14.58 8.48
CA MET A 11 4.27 -13.93 7.81
C MET A 11 4.34 -14.12 6.30
N ALA A 12 3.28 -14.62 5.65
CA ALA A 12 3.42 -15.12 4.28
C ALA A 12 3.49 -14.03 3.18
N ASP A 13 3.12 -12.77 3.43
CA ASP A 13 2.77 -11.87 2.32
C ASP A 13 3.39 -10.46 2.36
N THR A 14 4.36 -10.21 3.23
CA THR A 14 5.10 -8.93 3.25
C THR A 14 6.58 -9.21 3.47
N ILE A 15 7.34 -9.15 2.37
CA ILE A 15 8.81 -9.29 2.42
C ILE A 15 9.40 -7.90 2.47
N GLU A 16 9.99 -7.56 3.61
CA GLU A 16 10.80 -6.37 3.76
C GLU A 16 12.23 -6.66 3.28
N LEU A 17 12.69 -5.87 2.34
CA LEU A 17 14.04 -5.88 1.79
C LEU A 17 14.95 -5.05 2.71
N GLN A 18 16.23 -5.40 2.80
CA GLN A 18 17.19 -4.73 3.71
C GLN A 18 17.42 -3.23 3.43
N ASN A 19 16.84 -2.71 2.36
CA ASN A 19 16.88 -1.30 1.95
C ASN A 19 15.58 -0.54 2.29
N GLY A 20 14.65 -1.12 3.06
CA GLY A 20 13.42 -0.46 3.49
C GLY A 20 12.26 -0.54 2.49
N CYS A 21 12.39 -1.35 1.43
CA CYS A 21 11.27 -1.64 0.52
C CYS A 21 10.48 -2.85 1.03
N ALA A 22 9.15 -2.79 1.00
CA ALA A 22 8.31 -3.95 1.26
C ALA A 22 7.59 -4.36 -0.02
N CYS A 23 7.70 -5.64 -0.40
CA CYS A 23 6.93 -6.22 -1.50
C CYS A 23 5.77 -7.03 -0.91
N CYS A 24 4.54 -6.62 -1.22
CA CYS A 24 3.32 -7.33 -0.84
C CYS A 24 2.73 -7.99 -2.09
N THR A 25 2.26 -9.23 -1.97
CA THR A 25 1.60 -9.92 -3.07
C THR A 25 0.17 -9.39 -3.18
N ALA A 26 -0.22 -9.02 -4.40
CA ALA A 26 -1.47 -8.32 -4.64
C ALA A 26 -2.68 -9.20 -4.26
N SER A 27 -3.44 -8.78 -3.23
CA SER A 27 -4.92 -8.83 -3.16
C SER A 27 -5.48 -8.33 -1.82
N ASP A 28 -4.68 -8.19 -0.78
CA ASP A 28 -5.16 -7.63 0.48
C ASP A 28 -5.26 -6.10 0.40
N GLU A 29 -6.30 -5.54 1.02
CA GLU A 29 -6.74 -4.16 0.80
C GLU A 29 -5.61 -3.17 1.09
N LEU A 30 -5.51 -2.11 0.27
CA LEU A 30 -4.49 -1.07 0.36
C LEU A 30 -4.21 -0.62 1.82
N LEU A 31 -5.27 -0.45 2.60
CA LEU A 31 -5.19 -0.02 3.99
C LEU A 31 -4.67 -1.12 4.91
N ASP A 32 -5.04 -2.39 4.69
CA ASP A 32 -4.49 -3.54 5.43
C ASP A 32 -2.98 -3.68 5.25
N SER A 33 -2.51 -3.47 4.02
CA SER A 33 -1.06 -3.48 3.73
C SER A 33 -0.34 -2.37 4.49
N ILE A 34 -0.93 -1.18 4.56
CA ILE A 34 -0.39 -0.07 5.34
C ILE A 34 -0.41 -0.40 6.84
N ASP A 35 -1.51 -0.95 7.36
CA ASP A 35 -1.64 -1.34 8.77
C ASP A 35 -0.57 -2.37 9.19
N ARG A 36 -0.29 -3.36 8.34
CA ARG A 36 0.79 -4.33 8.56
C ARG A 36 2.16 -3.66 8.65
N LEU A 37 2.43 -2.66 7.80
CA LEU A 37 3.68 -1.89 7.85
C LEU A 37 3.80 -1.08 9.15
N LEU A 38 2.73 -0.40 9.56
CA LEU A 38 2.70 0.34 10.83
C LEU A 38 2.88 -0.58 12.04
N SER A 39 2.27 -1.77 12.00
CA SER A 39 2.43 -2.81 13.02
C SER A 39 3.86 -3.34 13.09
N LEU A 40 4.55 -3.49 11.95
CA LEU A 40 5.98 -3.82 11.91
C LEU A 40 6.84 -2.70 12.51
N SER A 41 6.58 -1.45 12.14
CA SER A 41 7.33 -0.29 12.62
C SER A 41 7.19 -0.11 14.13
N ALA A 42 5.95 -0.25 14.65
CA ALA A 42 5.66 -0.19 16.08
C ALA A 42 6.39 -1.27 16.88
N ARG A 43 6.44 -2.52 16.38
CA ARG A 43 7.17 -3.62 17.03
C ARG A 43 8.68 -3.38 17.13
N ARG A 44 9.24 -2.62 16.19
CA ARG A 44 10.68 -2.26 16.19
C ARG A 44 10.99 -1.01 17.00
N GLY A 45 9.98 -0.20 17.32
CA GLY A 45 10.19 1.13 17.92
C GLY A 45 10.77 2.15 16.94
N GLU A 46 10.68 1.88 15.64
CA GLU A 46 11.16 2.74 14.56
C GLU A 46 9.96 3.22 13.76
N ARG A 47 9.80 4.53 13.57
CA ARG A 47 8.64 5.11 12.89
C ARG A 47 8.99 5.43 11.43
N TYR A 48 8.08 5.14 10.51
CA TYR A 48 8.17 5.65 9.14
C TYR A 48 7.71 7.11 9.07
N ASP A 49 8.52 7.97 8.45
CA ASP A 49 8.13 9.36 8.16
C ASP A 49 7.19 9.46 6.95
N ARG A 50 7.37 8.55 5.98
CA ARG A 50 6.61 8.45 4.72
C ARG A 50 6.55 7.00 4.25
N ILE A 51 5.44 6.66 3.58
CA ILE A 51 5.26 5.41 2.85
C ILE A 51 5.07 5.78 1.39
N ILE A 52 5.89 5.21 0.50
CA ILE A 52 5.76 5.37 -0.94
C ILE A 52 5.18 4.07 -1.47
N MET A 53 4.06 4.17 -2.17
CA MET A 53 3.40 3.02 -2.80
C MET A 53 3.56 3.11 -4.31
N GLU A 54 4.29 2.16 -4.87
CA GLU A 54 4.35 1.95 -6.31
C GLU A 54 3.27 0.96 -6.71
N THR A 55 2.49 1.30 -7.74
CA THR A 55 1.50 0.40 -8.31
C THR A 55 2.07 -0.21 -9.60
N SER A 56 1.73 -1.45 -9.91
CA SER A 56 2.24 -2.18 -11.08
C SER A 56 1.73 -1.66 -12.44
N GLY A 57 1.27 -0.40 -12.51
CA GLY A 57 0.67 0.22 -13.69
C GLY A 57 -0.80 -0.12 -13.93
N VAL A 58 -1.39 -1.01 -13.13
CA VAL A 58 -2.80 -1.44 -13.26
C VAL A 58 -3.73 -0.68 -12.31
N ALA A 59 -3.21 -0.11 -11.23
CA ALA A 59 -4.04 0.58 -10.25
C ALA A 59 -4.45 1.97 -10.75
N GLU A 60 -5.75 2.23 -10.75
CA GLU A 60 -6.33 3.53 -11.07
C GLU A 60 -6.09 4.51 -9.92
N PRO A 61 -5.40 5.66 -10.14
CA PRO A 61 -5.15 6.65 -9.08
C PRO A 61 -6.42 7.16 -8.41
N GLN A 62 -7.52 7.28 -9.16
CA GLN A 62 -8.81 7.66 -8.61
C GLN A 62 -9.32 6.63 -7.57
N ALA A 63 -9.19 5.33 -7.85
CA ALA A 63 -9.63 4.30 -6.92
C ALA A 63 -8.85 4.32 -5.60
N ILE A 64 -7.56 4.69 -5.63
CA ILE A 64 -6.75 4.88 -4.43
C ILE A 64 -7.27 6.06 -3.61
N ARG A 65 -7.50 7.21 -4.26
CA ARG A 65 -8.06 8.39 -3.58
C ARG A 65 -9.41 8.07 -2.94
N ASP A 66 -10.28 7.38 -3.66
CA ASP A 66 -11.65 7.11 -3.22
C ASP A 66 -11.64 6.17 -2.00
N LYS A 67 -10.72 5.18 -1.93
CA LYS A 67 -10.52 4.37 -0.71
C LYS A 67 -10.15 5.19 0.53
N PHE A 68 -9.28 6.18 0.38
CA PHE A 68 -8.93 7.07 1.50
C PHE A 68 -10.10 7.97 1.89
N ASN A 69 -10.86 8.49 0.91
CA ASN A 69 -12.05 9.28 1.18
C ASN A 69 -13.11 8.46 1.94
N ASP A 70 -13.31 7.20 1.54
CA ASP A 70 -14.22 6.28 2.22
C ASP A 70 -13.76 6.02 3.66
N ALA A 71 -12.47 5.71 3.87
CA ALA A 71 -11.92 5.51 5.22
C ALA A 71 -12.11 6.74 6.12
N ILE A 72 -11.92 7.95 5.58
CA ILE A 72 -12.19 9.19 6.31
C ILE A 72 -13.69 9.32 6.64
N ALA A 73 -14.57 9.06 5.67
CA ALA A 73 -16.01 9.16 5.84
C ALA A 73 -16.57 8.17 6.88
N TYR A 74 -15.97 6.97 6.97
CA TYR A 74 -16.33 5.93 7.92
C TYR A 74 -15.59 6.03 9.26
N HIS A 75 -14.73 7.04 9.45
CA HIS A 75 -13.90 7.19 10.65
C HIS A 75 -13.05 5.95 10.96
N ASP A 76 -12.42 5.39 9.92
CA ASP A 76 -11.50 4.26 10.08
C ASP A 76 -10.33 4.66 11.01
N PRO A 77 -10.03 3.88 12.07
CA PRO A 77 -8.95 4.18 13.01
C PRO A 77 -7.57 4.36 12.36
N ILE A 78 -7.34 3.75 11.20
CA ILE A 78 -6.05 3.90 10.49
C ILE A 78 -5.79 5.35 10.07
N MET A 79 -6.85 6.16 9.88
CA MET A 79 -6.72 7.59 9.52
C MET A 79 -6.12 8.45 10.64
N ASP A 80 -6.07 7.96 11.88
CA ASP A 80 -5.34 8.63 12.97
C ASP A 80 -3.81 8.47 12.83
N LEU A 81 -3.37 7.51 12.02
CA LEU A 81 -1.97 7.14 11.87
C LEU A 81 -1.38 7.55 10.51
N VAL A 82 -2.19 7.59 9.46
CA VAL A 82 -1.75 7.86 8.09
C VAL A 82 -2.66 8.83 7.35
N THR A 83 -2.07 9.52 6.36
CA THR A 83 -2.81 10.40 5.45
C THR A 83 -2.29 10.21 4.03
N LEU A 84 -3.19 10.29 3.04
CA LEU A 84 -2.81 10.35 1.64
C LEU A 84 -2.35 11.77 1.31
N ASP A 85 -1.04 11.97 1.26
CA ASP A 85 -0.43 13.28 1.04
C ASP A 85 -0.40 13.67 -0.45
N THR A 86 0.11 12.78 -1.30
CA THR A 86 0.33 13.06 -2.72
C THR A 86 0.03 11.83 -3.58
N LEU A 87 -0.64 12.04 -4.71
CA LEU A 87 -0.74 11.06 -5.81
C LEU A 87 0.12 11.55 -6.99
N VAL A 88 1.02 10.68 -7.46
CA VAL A 88 1.90 10.97 -8.60
C VAL A 88 1.54 10.02 -9.74
N THR A 89 1.34 10.57 -10.93
CA THR A 89 1.11 9.80 -12.17
C THR A 89 2.24 10.08 -13.14
N VAL A 90 2.86 9.01 -13.65
CA VAL A 90 3.91 9.09 -14.67
C VAL A 90 3.29 8.74 -16.02
N VAL A 91 3.51 9.59 -17.03
CA VAL A 91 2.98 9.40 -18.38
C VAL A 91 4.13 9.22 -19.36
N ASP A 92 4.13 8.10 -20.09
CA ASP A 92 5.03 7.91 -21.22
C ASP A 92 4.52 8.69 -22.43
N THR A 93 5.12 9.87 -22.66
CA THR A 93 4.72 10.76 -23.77
C THR A 93 4.94 10.16 -25.16
N SER A 94 5.84 9.17 -25.31
CA SER A 94 6.13 8.56 -26.61
C SER A 94 5.04 7.58 -27.06
N ALA A 95 4.42 6.90 -26.09
CA ALA A 95 3.30 5.98 -26.32
C ALA A 95 1.92 6.66 -26.14
N PHE A 96 1.87 7.79 -25.40
CA PHE A 96 0.62 8.40 -24.94
C PHE A 96 -0.42 8.62 -26.04
N LEU A 97 -0.06 9.28 -27.16
CA LEU A 97 -1.05 9.64 -28.18
C LEU A 97 -1.66 8.38 -28.84
N GLN A 98 -0.82 7.38 -29.13
CA GLN A 98 -1.27 6.12 -29.72
C GLN A 98 -2.20 5.35 -28.77
N GLU A 99 -1.84 5.27 -27.49
CA GLU A 99 -2.66 4.59 -26.48
C GLU A 99 -3.97 5.33 -26.19
N TYR A 100 -3.92 6.66 -26.11
CA TYR A 100 -5.09 7.50 -25.89
C TYR A 100 -6.11 7.35 -27.02
N GLU A 101 -5.67 7.44 -28.27
CA GLU A 101 -6.55 7.27 -29.44
C GLU A 101 -7.09 5.84 -29.59
N SER A 102 -6.35 4.83 -29.13
CA SER A 102 -6.81 3.43 -29.20
C SER A 102 -7.90 3.07 -28.18
N ARG A 103 -8.10 3.88 -27.14
CA ARG A 103 -9.09 3.62 -26.07
C ARG A 103 -10.52 4.00 -26.46
N ASP A 104 -10.71 4.77 -27.53
CA ASP A 104 -12.00 5.22 -28.04
C ASP A 104 -12.50 4.41 -29.28
N ALA A 105 -11.84 3.29 -29.61
CA ALA A 105 -12.17 2.42 -30.76
C ALA A 105 -12.88 1.11 -30.36
#